data_AF-A0A5W6RNU4-F1
#
_entry.id   AF-A0A5W6RNU4-F1
#
_cell.length_a   1.000
_cell.length_b   1.000
_cell.length_c   1.000
_cell.angle_alpha   90.00
_cell.angle_beta   90.00
_cell.angle_gamma   90.00
#
_symmetry.space_group_name_H-M   'P 1'
#
loop_
_entity.id
_entity.type
_entity.pdbx_description
1 polymer ?
#
loop_
_entity_poly.entity_id
_entity_poly.type
_entity_poly.pdbx_seq_one_letter_code
_entity_poly.pdbx_strand_id
1 'polypeptide(L)' 'NVPNGCGLFCYHAIQLLSNAGQNDPATTLREFAENFLTLSVEEQTLFNTQTRRQIYEYSLQ' A
#
# COMPACT_ATOMS: atom_id res chain seq x y z
N ASN A 1 1.50 8.91 8.36
CA ASN A 1 0.41 9.84 7.99
C ASN A 1 -0.77 9.13 7.29
N VAL A 2 -1.18 7.96 7.78
CA VAL A 2 -2.23 7.12 7.16
C VAL A 2 -3.15 6.58 8.28
N PRO A 3 -4.06 7.40 8.84
CA PRO A 3 -4.90 6.99 9.95
C PRO A 3 -5.82 5.83 9.53
N ASN A 4 -5.98 4.84 10.41
CA ASN A 4 -6.74 3.61 10.14
C ASN A 4 -6.37 2.95 8.80
N GLY A 5 -5.07 2.98 8.46
CA GLY A 5 -4.53 2.54 7.17
C GLY A 5 -4.32 1.04 7.03
N CYS A 6 -4.62 0.21 8.04
CA CYS A 6 -4.32 -1.23 8.00
C CYS A 6 -4.90 -1.92 6.76
N GLY A 7 -6.15 -1.63 6.41
CA GLY A 7 -6.78 -2.18 5.20
C GLY A 7 -6.13 -1.69 3.90
N LEU A 8 -5.64 -0.44 3.84
CA LEU A 8 -4.94 0.09 2.67
C LEU A 8 -3.61 -0.63 2.44
N PHE A 9 -2.85 -0.83 3.53
CA PHE A 9 -1.58 -1.55 3.44
C PHE A 9 -1.79 -3.03 3.09
N CYS A 10 -2.82 -3.69 3.63
CA CYS A 10 -3.16 -5.06 3.22
C CYS A 10 -3.49 -5.14 1.72
N TYR A 11 -4.35 -4.24 1.22
CA TYR A 11 -4.69 -4.17 -0.20
C TYR A 11 -3.44 -3.98 -1.07
N HIS A 12 -2.61 -2.99 -0.71
CA HIS A 12 -1.42 -2.68 -1.51
C HIS A 12 -0.35 -3.77 -1.41
N ALA A 13 -0.18 -4.41 -0.25
CA ALA A 13 0.71 -5.55 -0.07
C ALA A 13 0.30 -6.74 -0.96
N ILE A 14 -1.00 -7.04 -1.05
CA ILE A 14 -1.51 -8.09 -1.95
C ILE A 14 -1.19 -7.74 -3.40
N GLN A 15 -1.37 -6.48 -3.81
CA GLN A 15 -1.04 -6.00 -5.15
C GLN A 15 0.48 -6.06 -5.45
N LEU A 16 1.33 -5.77 -4.46
CA LEU A 16 2.79 -5.92 -4.60
C LEU A 16 3.16 -7.38 -4.80
N LEU A 17 2.63 -8.28 -3.96
CA LEU A 17 2.92 -9.71 -4.04
C LEU A 17 2.40 -10.35 -5.33
N SER A 18 1.26 -9.90 -5.87
CA SER A 18 0.76 -10.40 -7.16
C SER A 18 1.69 -10.04 -8.33
N ASN A 19 2.48 -8.98 -8.19
CA ASN A 19 3.39 -8.46 -9.22
C ASN A 19 4.87 -8.79 -8.96
N ALA A 20 5.21 -9.32 -7.77
CA ALA A 20 6.59 -9.58 -7.36
C ALA A 20 7.19 -10.88 -7.94
N GLY A 21 6.39 -11.70 -8.62
CA GLY A 21 6.87 -12.93 -9.26
C GLY A 21 7.36 -13.96 -8.25
N GLN A 22 8.65 -14.34 -8.35
CA GLN A 22 9.31 -15.34 -7.48
C GLN A 22 10.17 -14.70 -6.37
N ASN A 23 10.06 -13.38 -6.16
CA ASN A 23 10.79 -12.71 -5.10
C ASN A 23 10.30 -13.18 -3.72
N ASP A 24 11.18 -13.16 -2.72
CA ASP A 24 10.84 -13.52 -1.34
C ASP A 24 9.79 -12.54 -0.76
N PRO A 25 8.58 -13.01 -0.38
CA PRO A 25 7.52 -12.16 0.13
C PRO A 25 7.91 -11.38 1.39
N ALA A 26 8.72 -11.99 2.26
CA ALA A 26 9.13 -11.36 3.51
C ALA A 26 10.06 -10.16 3.25
N THR A 27 10.95 -10.28 2.28
CA THR A 27 11.83 -9.19 1.83
C THR A 27 11.03 -8.10 1.11
N THR A 28 10.15 -8.46 0.16
CA THR A 28 9.32 -7.49 -0.57
C THR A 28 8.48 -6.62 0.36
N LEU A 29 7.79 -7.21 1.33
CA LEU A 29 6.95 -6.45 2.26
C LEU A 29 7.77 -5.61 3.25
N ARG A 30 8.94 -6.10 3.66
CA ARG A 30 9.85 -5.37 4.54
C ARG A 30 10.42 -4.14 3.85
N GLU A 31 10.93 -4.30 2.63
CA GLU A 31 11.45 -3.19 1.82
C GLU A 31 10.35 -2.16 1.54
N PHE A 32 9.13 -2.60 1.24
CA PHE A 32 7.99 -1.69 1.09
C PHE A 32 7.75 -0.89 2.38
N ALA A 33 7.69 -1.53 3.54
CA ALA A 33 7.46 -0.85 4.81
C ALA A 33 8.58 0.14 5.17
N GLU A 34 9.84 -0.27 5.00
CA GLU A 34 11.01 0.58 5.26
C GLU A 34 11.04 1.78 4.30
N ASN A 35 10.83 1.57 3.00
CA ASN A 35 10.74 2.66 2.02
C ASN A 35 9.55 3.59 2.28
N PHE A 36 8.40 3.06 2.72
CA PHE A 36 7.24 3.89 3.02
C PHE A 36 7.50 4.88 4.16
N LEU A 37 8.33 4.50 5.15
CA LEU A 37 8.69 5.35 6.27
C LEU A 37 9.61 6.52 5.87
N THR A 38 10.32 6.43 4.75
CA THR A 38 11.19 7.51 4.26
C THR A 38 10.43 8.57 3.46
N LEU A 39 9.19 8.29 3.07
CA LEU A 39 8.33 9.21 2.34
C LEU A 39 7.92 10.41 3.19
N SER A 40 7.76 11.56 2.54
CA SER A 40 7.21 12.78 3.13
C SER A 40 5.77 12.60 3.64
N VAL A 41 5.32 13.53 4.48
CA VAL A 41 3.93 13.56 4.97
C VAL A 41 2.96 13.66 3.80
N GLU A 42 3.29 14.48 2.82
CA GLU A 42 2.50 14.71 1.61
C GLU A 42 2.37 13.43 0.78
N GLU A 43 3.46 12.71 0.54
CA GLU A 43 3.46 11.44 -0.21
C GLU A 43 2.65 10.35 0.50
N GLN A 44 2.80 10.22 1.82
CA GLN A 44 2.01 9.27 2.61
C GLN A 44 0.52 9.63 2.62
N THR A 45 0.19 10.93 2.63
CA THR A 45 -1.20 11.42 2.57
C THR A 45 -1.82 11.22 1.18
N LEU A 46 -1.00 11.33 0.13
CA LEU A 46 -1.40 11.03 -1.23
C LEU A 46 -1.71 9.54 -1.40
N PHE A 47 -0.82 8.66 -0.93
CA PHE A 47 -1.06 7.21 -0.84
C PHE A 47 -2.39 6.91 -0.12
N ASN A 48 -2.58 7.51 1.06
CA ASN A 48 -3.78 7.36 1.88
C ASN A 48 -5.08 7.71 1.13
N THR A 49 -5.05 8.73 0.26
CA THR A 49 -6.22 9.21 -0.48
C THR A 49 -6.46 8.39 -1.75
N GLN A 50 -5.41 8.11 -2.51
CA GLN A 50 -5.52 7.38 -3.78
C GLN A 50 -5.92 5.91 -3.55
N THR A 51 -5.28 5.23 -2.60
CA THR A 51 -5.58 3.81 -2.32
C THR A 51 -7.01 3.62 -1.83
N ARG A 52 -7.55 4.54 -1.02
CA ARG A 52 -8.97 4.46 -0.63
C ARG A 52 -9.93 4.58 -1.79
N ARG A 53 -9.67 5.51 -2.72
CA ARG A 53 -10.50 5.69 -3.92
C ARG A 53 -10.47 4.45 -4.80
N GLN A 54 -9.29 3.87 -5.02
CA GLN A 54 -9.12 2.61 -5.78
C GLN A 54 -9.86 1.44 -5.13
N ILE A 55 -9.74 1.26 -3.81
CA ILE A 55 -10.47 0.19 -3.11
C ILE A 55 -11.98 0.37 -3.25
N TYR A 56 -12.46 1.61 -3.07
CA TYR A 56 -13.89 1.90 -3.14
C TYR A 56 -14.46 1.74 -4.55
N GLU A 57 -13.66 1.90 -5.60
CA GLU A 57 -14.05 1.69 -7.00
C GLU A 57 -14.62 0.28 -7.25
N TYR A 58 -14.05 -0.76 -6.62
CA TYR A 58 -14.60 -2.13 -6.69
C TYR A 58 -15.98 -2.29 -6.05
N SER A 59 -16.42 -1.32 -5.25
CA SER A 59 -17.73 -1.29 -4.58
C SER A 59 -18.71 -0.32 -5.23
N LEU A 60 -18.29 0.43 -6.26
CA LEU A 60 -19.17 1.28 -7.04
C LEU A 60 -19.88 0.42 -8.10
N GLN A 61 -21.22 0.46 -8.11
CA GLN A 61 -22.08 -0.15 -9.11
C GLN A 61 -22.35 0.81 -10.27
#